data_AF-K1Y0G2-F1
#
_entry.id   AF-K1Y0G2-F1
#
_cell.length_a   1.000
_cell.length_b   1.000
_cell.length_c   1.000
_cell.angle_alpha   90.00
_cell.angle_beta   90.00
_cell.angle_gamma   90.00
#
_symmetry.space_group_name_H-M   'P 1'
#
loop_
_entity.id
_entity.type
_entity.pdbx_description
1 polymer ?
#
loop_
_entity_poly.entity_id
_entity_poly.type
_entity_poly.pdbx_seq_one_letter_code
_entity_poly.pdbx_strand_id
1 'polypeptide(L)'
;MKKKLGIYICACGGNISDYVDIEKVKESIKDEECVILAKTTMFACGDSNQKDMDADIKANDLSGIVVASCSPKLHLTTFRAVSERAGLNKYNYVHANIREQASWAHSDNKAGATEKAILLVKAAIAKARLAEPLMPFKIKSRRSVAVIGAGVAGLKAAIALSRMNDEVFLVERESRVGGKLHELDTISPEHVSGKELLSRLEEDLIKEKNITLFTNSEVVGNSGTIGDFTLTIKISGSQGETTKDIKVGSVLVATGFNSYTPTDGEFGYNHITNVITLPQFRELLRNNSKKLVCNGKEINSVAYIYCVGSRQVKGENKYCSRYCCTAAVQASLDVKAKYPEIQNYHFTKGVRTYGKQELVYKESNKQGDIYIQFLDKKPPVVTESDGIISIKAGDLLSEKKEIEAIADLVVLVTGMVPDKDTSVGSLFKLPKGRDKFFNEIHMKLRPVETVIDGITIAGTCQGPKNVMESVNSALAAAVKSHSFVSKGELELEPIVAYVNTASCNWCTACSDACPFSAISMVDSEGKQVASINKSTCKGCGMCLPVCPSDSIELISYSNKEMESMIDVLAQ
;
A
#
# COMPACT_ATOMS: atom_id res chain seq x y z
N MET A 1 32.39 29.25 -4.77
CA MET A 1 32.05 29.54 -6.18
C MET A 1 30.54 29.72 -6.29
N LYS A 2 30.10 30.64 -7.15
CA LYS A 2 28.66 30.84 -7.41
C LYS A 2 28.08 29.62 -8.12
N LYS A 3 26.98 29.06 -7.61
CA LYS A 3 26.32 27.88 -8.19
C LYS A 3 25.83 28.18 -9.61
N LYS A 4 26.11 27.25 -10.52
CA LYS A 4 25.53 27.18 -11.87
C LYS A 4 24.36 26.20 -11.84
N LEU A 5 23.13 26.69 -12.00
CA LEU A 5 21.92 25.88 -11.92
C LEU A 5 21.24 25.75 -13.29
N GLY A 6 20.73 24.56 -13.57
CA GLY A 6 19.80 24.30 -14.68
C GLY A 6 18.39 24.06 -14.15
N ILE A 7 17.40 24.74 -14.73
CA ILE A 7 16.01 24.71 -14.30
C ILE A 7 15.15 24.10 -15.40
N TYR A 8 14.42 23.03 -15.08
CA TYR A 8 13.57 22.32 -16.04
C TYR A 8 12.12 22.35 -15.59
N ILE A 9 11.24 22.92 -16.40
CA ILE A 9 9.83 23.16 -16.08
C ILE A 9 8.96 22.25 -16.95
N CYS A 10 8.22 21.35 -16.32
CA CYS A 10 7.44 20.33 -17.01
C CYS A 10 6.01 20.80 -17.34
N ALA A 11 5.56 20.56 -18.57
CA ALA A 11 4.17 20.78 -19.00
C ALA A 11 3.24 19.63 -18.60
N CYS A 12 3.79 18.42 -18.47
CA CYS A 12 3.13 17.16 -18.11
C CYS A 12 1.92 16.81 -18.99
N GLY A 13 2.01 17.06 -20.30
CA GLY A 13 0.95 16.75 -21.26
C GLY A 13 -0.39 17.39 -20.90
N GLY A 14 -0.37 18.66 -20.48
CA GLY A 14 -1.55 19.41 -20.04
C GLY A 14 -1.78 19.41 -18.52
N ASN A 15 -1.36 18.37 -17.79
CA ASN A 15 -1.62 18.30 -16.34
C ASN A 15 -1.05 19.47 -15.52
N ILE A 16 0.03 20.10 -16.01
CA ILE A 16 0.59 21.32 -15.44
C ILE A 16 0.24 22.50 -16.35
N SER A 17 0.65 22.43 -17.61
CA SER A 17 0.52 23.52 -18.60
C SER A 17 -0.90 24.02 -18.89
N ASP A 18 -1.95 23.21 -18.68
CA ASP A 18 -3.33 23.68 -18.88
C ASP A 18 -3.78 24.67 -17.78
N TYR A 19 -3.09 24.67 -16.63
CA TYR A 19 -3.45 25.45 -15.44
C TYR A 19 -2.34 26.40 -14.97
N VAL A 20 -1.08 26.10 -15.30
CA VAL A 20 0.10 26.91 -14.97
C VAL A 20 0.76 27.36 -16.26
N ASP A 21 0.94 28.66 -16.44
CA ASP A 21 1.71 29.22 -17.55
C ASP A 21 3.21 28.99 -17.30
N ILE A 22 3.72 27.88 -17.84
CA ILE A 22 5.10 27.45 -17.65
C ILE A 22 6.12 28.37 -18.33
N GLU A 23 5.73 29.11 -19.38
CA GLU A 23 6.59 30.10 -20.01
C GLU A 23 6.72 31.33 -19.13
N LYS A 24 5.63 31.78 -18.51
CA LYS A 24 5.69 32.83 -17.48
C LYS A 24 6.53 32.41 -16.28
N VAL A 25 6.47 31.14 -15.86
CA VAL A 25 7.37 30.61 -14.82
C VAL A 25 8.83 30.71 -15.25
N LYS A 26 9.16 30.27 -16.48
CA LYS A 26 10.53 30.37 -17.05
C LYS A 26 11.02 31.81 -17.10
N GLU A 27 10.18 32.72 -17.57
CA GLU A 27 10.51 34.15 -17.70
C GLU A 27 10.78 34.80 -16.33
N SER A 28 10.02 34.42 -15.29
CA SER A 28 10.12 35.00 -13.95
C SER A 28 11.45 34.73 -13.21
N ILE A 29 12.27 33.80 -13.72
CA ILE A 29 13.53 33.36 -13.12
C ILE A 29 14.75 33.67 -13.99
N LYS A 30 14.57 34.35 -15.13
CA LYS A 30 15.64 34.59 -16.12
C LYS A 30 16.77 35.48 -15.59
N ASP A 31 16.43 36.42 -14.71
CA ASP A 31 17.37 37.42 -14.17
C ASP A 31 18.08 36.90 -12.91
N GLU A 32 17.79 35.66 -12.49
CA GLU A 32 18.44 35.03 -11.34
C GLU A 32 19.89 34.66 -11.71
N GLU A 33 20.85 35.35 -11.11
CA GLU A 33 22.27 35.28 -11.50
C GLU A 33 22.90 33.87 -11.46
N CYS A 34 22.31 32.93 -10.70
CA CYS A 34 22.76 31.53 -10.61
C CYS A 34 22.14 30.59 -11.66
N VAL A 35 21.12 31.05 -12.40
CA VAL A 35 20.40 30.26 -13.40
C VAL A 35 21.14 30.41 -14.73
N ILE A 36 21.82 29.35 -15.15
CA ILE A 36 22.56 29.32 -16.43
C ILE A 36 21.64 28.84 -17.56
N LEU A 37 20.68 27.99 -17.21
CA LEU A 37 19.75 27.41 -18.16
C LEU A 37 18.37 27.30 -17.55
N ALA A 38 17.33 27.72 -18.29
CA ALA A 38 15.94 27.45 -17.96
C ALA A 38 15.21 26.92 -19.21
N LYS A 39 14.61 25.73 -19.12
CA LYS A 39 13.89 25.09 -20.24
C LYS A 39 12.51 24.63 -19.82
N THR A 40 11.53 24.78 -20.72
CA THR A 40 10.25 24.11 -20.65
C THR A 40 10.30 22.81 -21.43
N THR A 41 9.59 21.78 -20.97
CA THR A 41 9.55 20.46 -21.63
C THR A 41 8.17 19.82 -21.49
N MET A 42 7.74 19.07 -22.50
CA MET A 42 6.43 18.42 -22.48
C MET A 42 6.35 17.35 -21.38
N PHE A 43 7.38 16.49 -21.28
CA PHE A 43 7.45 15.42 -20.30
C PHE A 43 8.88 15.31 -19.75
N ALA A 44 9.17 16.05 -18.67
CA ALA A 44 10.49 16.04 -18.04
C ALA A 44 11.03 14.63 -17.70
N CYS A 45 10.14 13.70 -17.33
CA CYS A 45 10.52 12.32 -17.02
C CYS A 45 10.65 11.40 -18.25
N GLY A 46 10.35 11.88 -19.46
CA GLY A 46 10.51 11.12 -20.70
C GLY A 46 11.99 10.87 -21.03
N ASP A 47 12.29 9.72 -21.65
CA ASP A 47 13.68 9.30 -21.92
C ASP A 47 14.47 10.31 -22.76
N SER A 48 13.86 10.87 -23.82
CA SER A 48 14.50 11.91 -24.64
C SER A 48 14.83 13.15 -23.81
N ASN A 49 13.89 13.64 -23.00
CA ASN A 49 14.10 14.83 -22.18
C ASN A 49 15.11 14.59 -21.06
N GLN A 50 15.17 13.38 -20.49
CA GLN A 50 16.23 13.02 -19.56
C GLN A 50 17.61 13.05 -20.22
N LYS A 51 17.73 12.56 -21.47
CA LYS A 51 19.00 12.63 -22.23
C LYS A 51 19.39 14.06 -22.56
N ASP A 52 18.42 14.92 -22.88
CA ASP A 52 18.65 16.35 -23.08
C ASP A 52 19.17 17.00 -21.79
N MET A 53 18.57 16.69 -20.63
CA MET A 53 19.07 17.15 -19.32
C MET A 53 20.49 16.66 -19.05
N ASP A 54 20.78 15.38 -19.33
CA ASP A 54 22.13 14.81 -19.16
C ASP A 54 23.17 15.57 -20.00
N ALA A 55 22.81 15.94 -21.25
CA ALA A 55 23.66 16.71 -22.15
C ALA A 55 23.82 18.17 -21.69
N ASP A 56 22.73 18.82 -21.28
CA ASP A 56 22.72 20.19 -20.77
C ASP A 56 23.59 20.35 -19.53
N ILE A 57 23.53 19.40 -18.59
CA ILE A 57 24.34 19.38 -17.37
C ILE A 57 25.83 19.38 -17.72
N LYS A 58 26.25 18.55 -18.68
CA LYS A 58 27.65 18.45 -19.11
C LYS A 58 28.09 19.68 -19.90
N ALA A 59 27.29 20.10 -20.88
CA ALA A 59 27.64 21.19 -21.78
C ALA A 59 27.79 22.54 -21.07
N ASN A 60 26.98 22.77 -20.02
CA ASN A 60 26.99 24.03 -19.26
C ASN A 60 27.78 23.94 -17.95
N ASP A 61 28.42 22.81 -17.66
CA ASP A 61 29.16 22.57 -16.41
C ASP A 61 28.29 22.91 -15.18
N LEU A 62 27.06 22.36 -15.16
CA LEU A 62 26.09 22.67 -14.12
C LEU A 62 26.52 22.04 -12.79
N SER A 63 26.41 22.83 -11.72
CA SER A 63 26.74 22.42 -10.34
C SER A 63 25.54 21.90 -9.55
N GLY A 64 24.34 22.00 -10.12
CA GLY A 64 23.08 21.55 -9.55
C GLY A 64 21.91 21.76 -10.52
N ILE A 65 20.80 21.08 -10.26
CA ILE A 65 19.58 21.22 -11.08
C ILE A 65 18.32 21.37 -10.22
N VAL A 66 17.35 22.11 -10.75
CA VAL A 66 15.98 22.18 -10.22
C VAL A 66 15.02 21.62 -11.25
N VAL A 67 14.17 20.68 -10.85
CA VAL A 67 13.09 20.20 -11.72
C VAL A 67 11.75 20.62 -11.13
N ALA A 68 11.02 21.45 -11.86
CA ALA A 68 9.67 21.90 -11.53
C ALA A 68 8.66 20.99 -12.22
N SER A 69 8.12 20.00 -11.50
CA SER A 69 7.26 18.98 -12.08
C SER A 69 6.25 18.42 -11.08
N CYS A 70 6.10 17.10 -11.00
CA CYS A 70 5.22 16.40 -10.08
C CYS A 70 5.83 16.26 -8.68
N SER A 71 5.19 15.47 -7.82
CA SER A 71 5.71 15.13 -6.51
C SER A 71 7.07 14.42 -6.56
N PRO A 72 8.02 14.77 -5.66
CA PRO A 72 9.23 13.98 -5.47
C PRO A 72 8.93 12.54 -5.03
N LYS A 73 7.76 12.25 -4.44
CA LYS A 73 7.35 10.87 -4.14
C LYS A 73 7.29 9.97 -5.38
N LEU A 74 7.16 10.57 -6.57
CA LEU A 74 7.07 9.87 -7.85
C LEU A 74 8.42 9.76 -8.57
N HIS A 75 9.09 10.90 -8.78
CA HIS A 75 10.25 11.00 -9.68
C HIS A 75 11.54 11.49 -8.99
N LEU A 76 11.65 11.45 -7.66
CA LEU A 76 12.90 11.73 -6.96
C LEU A 76 14.04 10.85 -7.49
N THR A 77 13.86 9.52 -7.52
CA THR A 77 14.88 8.58 -8.01
C THR A 77 15.18 8.78 -9.48
N THR A 78 14.18 9.12 -10.29
CA THR A 78 14.33 9.40 -11.73
C THR A 78 15.31 10.55 -11.97
N PHE A 79 15.09 11.70 -11.35
CA PHE A 79 15.93 12.89 -11.59
C PHE A 79 17.27 12.85 -10.84
N ARG A 80 17.35 12.09 -9.74
CA ARG A 80 18.63 11.72 -9.13
C ARG A 80 19.48 10.87 -10.07
N ALA A 81 18.87 9.92 -10.79
CA ALA A 81 19.57 9.09 -11.77
C ALA A 81 20.03 9.92 -12.99
N VAL A 82 19.25 10.91 -13.45
CA VAL A 82 19.68 11.91 -14.45
C VAL A 82 20.96 12.61 -13.99
N SER A 83 20.94 13.17 -12.78
CA SER A 83 22.11 13.85 -12.20
C SER A 83 23.34 12.94 -12.18
N GLU A 84 23.19 11.72 -11.68
CA GLU A 84 24.27 10.74 -11.59
C GLU A 84 24.85 10.33 -12.95
N ARG A 85 24.02 10.04 -13.96
CA ARG A 85 24.46 9.75 -15.33
C ARG A 85 25.18 10.93 -15.99
N ALA A 86 24.81 12.14 -15.57
CA ALA A 86 25.43 13.37 -16.05
C ALA A 86 26.78 13.68 -15.37
N GLY A 87 27.17 12.94 -14.32
CA GLY A 87 28.35 13.20 -13.51
C GLY A 87 28.12 14.23 -12.40
N LEU A 88 26.87 14.65 -12.18
CA LEU A 88 26.45 15.54 -11.10
C LEU A 88 26.13 14.72 -9.85
N ASN A 89 26.50 15.23 -8.67
CA ASN A 89 26.11 14.61 -7.40
C ASN A 89 24.58 14.49 -7.31
N LYS A 90 24.05 13.28 -7.05
CA LYS A 90 22.61 13.03 -7.03
C LYS A 90 21.83 13.81 -5.96
N TYR A 91 22.51 14.43 -4.99
CA TYR A 91 21.89 15.29 -3.98
C TYR A 91 21.96 16.79 -4.33
N ASN A 92 22.71 17.18 -5.38
CA ASN A 92 22.68 18.53 -5.96
C ASN A 92 21.49 18.68 -6.92
N TYR A 93 20.34 18.21 -6.47
CA TYR A 93 19.07 18.22 -7.18
C TYR A 93 17.97 18.65 -6.22
N VAL A 94 17.18 19.65 -6.63
CA VAL A 94 16.02 20.12 -5.86
C VAL A 94 14.75 19.99 -6.69
N HIS A 95 13.67 19.49 -6.07
CA HIS A 95 12.38 19.30 -6.73
C HIS A 95 11.41 20.42 -6.33
N ALA A 96 10.83 21.12 -7.31
CA ALA A 96 9.65 21.96 -7.11
C ALA A 96 8.39 21.21 -7.56
N ASN A 97 7.49 20.91 -6.64
CA ASN A 97 6.23 20.25 -6.99
C ASN A 97 5.21 21.31 -7.43
N ILE A 98 5.01 21.45 -8.74
CA ILE A 98 4.06 22.40 -9.31
C ILE A 98 2.84 21.70 -9.93
N ARG A 99 2.72 20.37 -9.78
CA ARG A 99 1.53 19.61 -10.21
C ARG A 99 0.56 19.39 -9.08
N GLU A 100 0.88 18.49 -8.14
CA GLU A 100 -0.01 18.16 -7.03
C GLU A 100 -0.21 19.34 -6.07
N GLN A 101 0.78 20.24 -5.95
CA GLN A 101 0.72 21.39 -5.03
C GLN A 101 0.36 22.72 -5.71
N ALA A 102 0.31 22.78 -7.05
CA ALA A 102 -0.15 23.94 -7.79
C ALA A 102 -1.23 23.56 -8.81
N SER A 103 -0.87 23.07 -10.01
CA SER A 103 -1.83 22.91 -11.12
C SER A 103 -3.11 22.14 -10.78
N TRP A 104 -3.01 20.98 -10.12
CA TRP A 104 -4.18 20.15 -9.77
C TRP A 104 -4.97 20.70 -8.58
N ALA A 105 -4.31 21.45 -7.69
CA ALA A 105 -4.94 21.99 -6.49
C ALA A 105 -5.70 23.30 -6.75
N HIS A 106 -5.39 23.99 -7.86
CA HIS A 106 -5.92 25.32 -8.21
C HIS A 106 -6.39 25.34 -9.68
N SER A 107 -7.02 24.26 -10.14
CA SER A 107 -7.45 24.11 -11.54
C SER A 107 -8.54 25.12 -11.97
N ASP A 108 -9.21 25.72 -11.00
CA ASP A 108 -10.20 26.78 -11.12
C ASP A 108 -9.60 28.20 -11.14
N ASN A 109 -8.35 28.37 -10.71
CA ASN A 109 -7.65 29.67 -10.69
C ASN A 109 -6.25 29.58 -11.34
N LYS A 110 -6.21 29.63 -12.68
CA LYS A 110 -4.96 29.50 -13.45
C LYS A 110 -3.92 30.60 -13.15
N ALA A 111 -4.38 31.84 -12.94
CA ALA A 111 -3.50 32.96 -12.62
C ALA A 111 -2.80 32.74 -11.27
N GLY A 112 -3.59 32.42 -10.22
CA GLY A 112 -3.05 32.10 -8.90
C GLY A 112 -2.22 30.82 -8.89
N ALA A 113 -2.58 29.80 -9.67
CA ALA A 113 -1.77 28.60 -9.85
C ALA A 113 -0.38 28.92 -10.43
N THR A 114 -0.33 29.84 -11.41
CA THR A 114 0.91 30.29 -12.03
C THR A 114 1.78 31.09 -11.06
N GLU A 115 1.20 32.06 -10.35
CA GLU A 115 1.92 32.84 -9.33
C GLU A 115 2.48 31.94 -8.23
N LYS A 116 1.68 30.99 -7.74
CA LYS A 116 2.15 29.98 -6.79
C LYS A 116 3.29 29.13 -7.36
N ALA A 117 3.20 28.69 -8.62
CA ALA A 117 4.26 27.92 -9.25
C ALA A 117 5.57 28.71 -9.36
N ILE A 118 5.51 30.00 -9.70
CA ILE A 118 6.67 30.91 -9.72
C ILE A 118 7.36 30.91 -8.34
N LEU A 119 6.60 31.14 -7.27
CA LEU A 119 7.12 31.17 -5.91
C LEU A 119 7.75 29.83 -5.49
N LEU A 120 7.11 28.70 -5.83
CA LEU A 120 7.65 27.36 -5.54
C LEU A 120 8.96 27.10 -6.29
N VAL A 121 9.08 27.52 -7.54
CA VAL A 121 10.32 27.37 -8.32
C VAL A 121 11.42 28.28 -7.77
N LYS A 122 11.11 29.54 -7.44
CA LYS A 122 12.09 30.46 -6.83
C LYS A 122 12.57 29.95 -5.47
N ALA A 123 11.70 29.42 -4.63
CA ALA A 123 12.08 28.82 -3.35
C ALA A 123 13.00 27.61 -3.58
N ALA A 124 12.70 26.74 -4.55
CA ALA A 124 13.57 25.63 -4.89
C ALA A 124 14.95 26.07 -5.41
N ILE A 125 15.01 27.17 -6.18
CA ILE A 125 16.27 27.79 -6.61
C ILE A 125 17.06 28.31 -5.41
N ALA A 126 16.40 29.00 -4.46
CA ALA A 126 17.05 29.51 -3.25
C ALA A 126 17.72 28.39 -2.44
N LYS A 127 17.01 27.28 -2.23
CA LYS A 127 17.59 26.07 -1.62
C LYS A 127 18.75 25.50 -2.45
N ALA A 128 18.58 25.35 -3.76
CA ALA A 128 19.59 24.77 -4.64
C ALA A 128 20.90 25.57 -4.68
N ARG A 129 20.87 26.89 -4.42
CA ARG A 129 22.08 27.73 -4.29
C ARG A 129 22.97 27.32 -3.12
N LEU A 130 22.38 26.77 -2.08
CA LEU A 130 23.05 26.40 -0.85
C LEU A 130 23.36 24.90 -0.77
N ALA A 131 22.74 24.08 -1.63
CA ALA A 131 22.89 22.63 -1.59
C ALA A 131 24.35 22.19 -1.85
N GLU A 132 24.86 21.29 -1.03
CA GLU A 132 26.20 20.73 -1.15
C GLU A 132 26.20 19.27 -1.61
N PRO A 133 27.26 18.80 -2.31
CA PRO A 133 27.38 17.41 -2.69
C PRO A 133 27.38 16.49 -1.46
N LEU A 134 26.54 15.46 -1.46
CA LEU A 134 26.48 14.48 -0.38
C LEU A 134 26.93 13.10 -0.86
N MET A 135 27.57 12.35 0.03
CA MET A 135 27.94 10.95 -0.23
C MET A 135 27.01 10.03 0.58
N PRO A 136 26.33 9.06 -0.05
CA PRO A 136 25.60 8.05 0.70
C PRO A 136 26.59 7.25 1.54
N PHE A 137 26.15 6.80 2.71
CA PHE A 137 26.94 5.89 3.53
C PHE A 137 26.37 4.47 3.43
N LYS A 138 27.27 3.49 3.44
CA LYS A 138 26.90 2.08 3.33
C LYS A 138 26.81 1.45 4.71
N ILE A 139 25.76 0.68 4.94
CA ILE A 139 25.64 -0.20 6.10
C ILE A 139 25.61 -1.66 5.66
N LYS A 140 26.05 -2.56 6.54
CA LYS A 140 25.90 -3.99 6.31
C LYS A 140 24.41 -4.35 6.41
N SER A 141 23.90 -5.06 5.40
CA SER A 141 22.55 -5.59 5.38
C SER A 141 22.58 -7.09 5.62
N ARG A 142 21.62 -7.60 6.39
CA ARG A 142 21.39 -9.04 6.52
C ARG A 142 20.63 -9.53 5.31
N ARG A 143 21.06 -10.65 4.73
CA ARG A 143 20.35 -11.33 3.65
C ARG A 143 19.21 -12.20 4.19
N SER A 144 18.28 -11.55 4.89
CA SER A 144 17.15 -12.23 5.52
C SER A 144 15.88 -11.38 5.50
N VAL A 145 14.72 -12.03 5.43
CA VAL A 145 13.40 -11.40 5.30
C VAL A 145 12.41 -12.01 6.29
N ALA A 146 11.72 -11.17 7.05
CA ALA A 146 10.55 -11.61 7.81
C ALA A 146 9.29 -11.52 6.96
N VAL A 147 8.51 -12.58 6.90
CA VAL A 147 7.18 -12.61 6.27
C VAL A 147 6.12 -12.76 7.36
N ILE A 148 5.22 -11.80 7.48
CA ILE A 148 4.20 -11.76 8.54
C ILE A 148 2.83 -12.12 7.98
N GLY A 149 2.29 -13.25 8.41
CA GLY A 149 1.07 -13.89 7.92
C GLY A 149 1.38 -14.96 6.88
N ALA A 150 0.95 -16.21 7.12
CA ALA A 150 1.16 -17.37 6.26
C ALA A 150 -0.11 -17.78 5.50
N GLY A 151 -0.90 -16.82 5.06
CA GLY A 151 -1.91 -17.04 4.02
C GLY A 151 -1.28 -17.30 2.64
N VAL A 152 -2.10 -17.40 1.58
CA VAL A 152 -1.60 -17.65 0.22
C VAL A 152 -0.50 -16.67 -0.23
N ALA A 153 -0.64 -15.40 0.13
CA ALA A 153 0.35 -14.38 -0.21
C ALA A 153 1.66 -14.60 0.55
N GLY A 154 1.60 -14.82 1.87
CA GLY A 154 2.78 -15.05 2.69
C GLY A 154 3.53 -16.33 2.35
N LEU A 155 2.82 -17.45 2.18
CA LEU A 155 3.40 -18.72 1.74
C LEU A 155 4.13 -18.55 0.41
N LYS A 156 3.48 -17.92 -0.58
CA LYS A 156 4.10 -17.74 -1.90
C LYS A 156 5.31 -16.81 -1.85
N ALA A 157 5.25 -15.74 -1.06
CA ALA A 157 6.37 -14.83 -0.87
C ALA A 157 7.55 -15.53 -0.19
N ALA A 158 7.31 -16.27 0.90
CA ALA A 158 8.34 -16.99 1.64
C ALA A 158 9.07 -18.03 0.76
N ILE A 159 8.32 -18.82 -0.01
CA ILE A 159 8.89 -19.80 -0.95
C ILE A 159 9.71 -19.09 -2.02
N ALA A 160 9.22 -17.99 -2.60
CA ALA A 160 9.95 -17.25 -3.63
C ALA A 160 11.27 -16.64 -3.10
N LEU A 161 11.24 -16.06 -1.90
CA LEU A 161 12.42 -15.53 -1.21
C LEU A 161 13.45 -16.62 -0.92
N SER A 162 13.00 -17.76 -0.42
CA SER A 162 13.86 -18.91 -0.12
C SER A 162 14.57 -19.43 -1.38
N ARG A 163 13.85 -19.51 -2.51
CA ARG A 163 14.40 -19.88 -3.83
C ARG A 163 15.37 -18.85 -4.40
N MET A 164 15.27 -17.59 -3.99
CA MET A 164 16.28 -16.55 -4.24
C MET A 164 17.44 -16.61 -3.23
N ASN A 165 17.52 -17.67 -2.41
CA ASN A 165 18.55 -17.94 -1.42
C ASN A 165 18.64 -16.88 -0.31
N ASP A 166 17.50 -16.28 0.05
CA ASP A 166 17.38 -15.46 1.25
C ASP A 166 16.96 -16.34 2.44
N GLU A 167 17.46 -16.00 3.64
CA GLU A 167 16.94 -16.58 4.89
C GLU A 167 15.56 -15.97 5.20
N VAL A 168 14.57 -16.80 5.47
CA VAL A 168 13.18 -16.36 5.63
C VAL A 168 12.65 -16.77 6.99
N PHE A 169 12.07 -15.82 7.72
CA PHE A 169 11.31 -16.08 8.93
C PHE A 169 9.84 -15.86 8.65
N LEU A 170 9.06 -16.94 8.53
CA LEU A 170 7.63 -16.89 8.26
C LEU A 170 6.87 -16.97 9.60
N VAL A 171 6.11 -15.93 9.93
CA VAL A 171 5.39 -15.81 11.21
C VAL A 171 3.88 -15.90 10.96
N GLU A 172 3.21 -16.82 11.63
CA GLU A 172 1.77 -17.08 11.54
C GLU A 172 1.15 -17.10 12.95
N ARG A 173 0.08 -16.31 13.13
CA ARG A 173 -0.61 -16.20 14.42
C ARG A 173 -1.40 -17.46 14.75
N GLU A 174 -1.91 -18.16 13.74
CA GLU A 174 -2.67 -19.38 13.90
C GLU A 174 -1.76 -20.60 14.08
N SER A 175 -2.33 -21.71 14.53
CA SER A 175 -1.62 -23.00 14.69
C SER A 175 -1.23 -23.65 13.35
N ARG A 176 -1.80 -23.17 12.24
CA ARG A 176 -1.62 -23.71 10.89
C ARG A 176 -1.52 -22.59 9.86
N VAL A 177 -0.82 -22.87 8.76
CA VAL A 177 -0.72 -21.97 7.61
C VAL A 177 -1.95 -22.07 6.69
N GLY A 178 -2.01 -21.20 5.69
CA GLY A 178 -2.99 -21.23 4.59
C GLY A 178 -4.07 -20.15 4.68
N GLY A 179 -4.28 -19.57 5.87
CA GLY A 179 -5.27 -18.51 6.08
C GLY A 179 -6.65 -18.88 5.55
N LYS A 180 -7.26 -17.99 4.77
CA LYS A 180 -8.61 -18.18 4.20
C LYS A 180 -8.71 -19.18 3.05
N LEU A 181 -7.61 -19.77 2.55
CA LEU A 181 -7.68 -20.76 1.47
C LEU A 181 -8.46 -22.02 1.86
N HIS A 182 -8.41 -22.42 3.14
CA HIS A 182 -9.14 -23.58 3.66
C HIS A 182 -10.65 -23.47 3.48
N GLU A 183 -11.17 -22.26 3.36
CA GLU A 183 -12.59 -21.96 3.22
C GLU A 183 -13.07 -22.00 1.75
N LEU A 184 -12.15 -22.13 0.78
CA LEU A 184 -12.43 -22.09 -0.65
C LEU A 184 -12.51 -23.51 -1.23
N ASP A 185 -13.72 -23.93 -1.62
CA ASP A 185 -13.93 -25.23 -2.25
C ASP A 185 -13.48 -25.24 -3.71
N THR A 186 -13.82 -24.20 -4.47
CA THR A 186 -13.43 -24.04 -5.87
C THR A 186 -12.92 -22.63 -6.13
N ILE A 187 -11.72 -22.53 -6.69
CA ILE A 187 -11.07 -21.30 -7.13
C ILE A 187 -11.23 -21.23 -8.65
N SER A 188 -12.06 -20.30 -9.09
CA SER A 188 -12.32 -20.02 -10.49
C SER A 188 -11.21 -19.19 -11.14
N PRO A 189 -11.03 -19.27 -12.47
CA PRO A 189 -11.70 -20.18 -13.42
C PRO A 189 -11.02 -21.55 -13.57
N GLU A 190 -9.91 -21.82 -12.89
CA GLU A 190 -9.12 -23.05 -13.09
C GLU A 190 -9.73 -24.28 -12.40
N HIS A 191 -10.83 -24.12 -11.66
CA HIS A 191 -11.53 -25.18 -10.92
C HIS A 191 -10.63 -25.96 -9.94
N VAL A 192 -9.63 -25.27 -9.38
CA VAL A 192 -8.72 -25.84 -8.37
C VAL A 192 -9.30 -25.60 -6.99
N SER A 193 -9.26 -26.61 -6.11
CA SER A 193 -9.71 -26.40 -4.73
C SER A 193 -8.69 -25.63 -3.89
N GLY A 194 -9.16 -24.83 -2.94
CA GLY A 194 -8.28 -24.12 -2.01
C GLY A 194 -7.42 -25.08 -1.17
N LYS A 195 -7.96 -26.26 -0.84
CA LYS A 195 -7.23 -27.35 -0.16
C LYS A 195 -6.10 -27.89 -1.01
N GLU A 196 -6.36 -28.21 -2.28
CA GLU A 196 -5.33 -28.71 -3.21
C GLU A 196 -4.22 -27.69 -3.42
N LEU A 197 -4.57 -26.42 -3.62
CA LEU A 197 -3.58 -25.34 -3.74
C LEU A 197 -2.74 -25.21 -2.46
N LEU A 198 -3.38 -25.31 -1.29
CA LEU A 198 -2.67 -25.24 -0.04
C LEU A 198 -1.73 -26.42 0.16
N SER A 199 -2.16 -27.65 -0.08
CA SER A 199 -1.31 -28.84 0.04
C SER A 199 -0.06 -28.72 -0.83
N ARG A 200 -0.19 -28.21 -2.06
CA ARG A 200 0.97 -27.91 -2.92
C ARG A 200 1.91 -26.86 -2.32
N LEU A 201 1.36 -25.80 -1.70
CA LEU A 201 2.17 -24.77 -1.06
C LEU A 201 2.87 -25.30 0.21
N GLU A 202 2.22 -26.16 0.99
CA GLU A 202 2.81 -26.81 2.16
C GLU A 202 3.93 -27.78 1.75
N GLU A 203 3.72 -28.58 0.71
CA GLU A 203 4.77 -29.44 0.14
C GLU A 203 5.97 -28.64 -0.36
N ASP A 204 5.72 -27.52 -1.05
CA ASP A 204 6.78 -26.61 -1.48
C ASP A 204 7.50 -26.01 -0.27
N LEU A 205 6.76 -25.53 0.74
CA LEU A 205 7.32 -24.95 1.97
C LEU A 205 8.26 -25.93 2.69
N ILE A 206 7.89 -27.21 2.78
CA ILE A 206 8.69 -28.26 3.43
C ILE A 206 10.03 -28.50 2.70
N LYS A 207 10.06 -28.32 1.37
CA LYS A 207 11.28 -28.51 0.56
C LYS A 207 12.27 -27.35 0.74
N GLU A 208 11.81 -26.17 1.16
CA GLU A 208 12.62 -24.97 1.28
C GLU A 208 13.40 -24.96 2.62
N LYS A 209 14.73 -25.14 2.55
CA LYS A 209 15.59 -25.23 3.74
C LYS A 209 15.88 -23.88 4.41
N ASN A 210 15.70 -22.77 3.69
CA ASN A 210 16.02 -21.44 4.22
C ASN A 210 14.80 -20.79 4.91
N ILE A 211 13.73 -21.52 5.17
CA ILE A 211 12.52 -21.00 5.83
C ILE A 211 12.43 -21.52 7.26
N THR A 212 12.38 -20.61 8.22
CA THR A 212 11.98 -20.90 9.60
C THR A 212 10.52 -20.47 9.79
N LEU A 213 9.63 -21.43 10.02
CA LEU A 213 8.21 -21.19 10.29
C LEU A 213 7.95 -21.07 11.80
N PHE A 214 7.29 -20.00 12.20
CA PHE A 214 6.74 -19.79 13.54
C PHE A 214 5.21 -19.77 13.46
N THR A 215 4.54 -20.81 13.96
CA THR A 215 3.08 -20.83 14.16
C THR A 215 2.72 -20.45 15.59
N ASN A 216 1.44 -20.14 15.86
CA ASN A 216 0.99 -19.60 17.15
C ASN A 216 1.86 -18.40 17.59
N SER A 217 2.28 -17.57 16.64
CA SER A 217 3.33 -16.60 16.82
C SER A 217 2.96 -15.23 16.26
N GLU A 218 3.24 -14.19 17.02
CA GLU A 218 2.93 -12.80 16.68
C GLU A 218 4.16 -11.93 16.81
N VAL A 219 4.31 -10.94 15.94
CA VAL A 219 5.35 -9.92 16.07
C VAL A 219 4.86 -8.83 17.02
N VAL A 220 5.51 -8.69 18.18
CA VAL A 220 5.10 -7.76 19.25
C VAL A 220 6.07 -6.59 19.44
N GLY A 221 7.28 -6.70 18.88
CA GLY A 221 8.31 -5.67 18.96
C GLY A 221 9.02 -5.49 17.62
N ASN A 222 9.38 -4.24 17.31
CA ASN A 222 10.14 -3.88 16.13
C ASN A 222 11.08 -2.72 16.48
N SER A 223 12.37 -2.90 16.18
CA SER A 223 13.40 -1.87 16.29
C SER A 223 14.39 -2.00 15.14
N GLY A 224 15.27 -1.01 15.00
CA GLY A 224 16.26 -1.00 13.93
C GLY A 224 15.72 -0.43 12.62
N THR A 225 16.36 -0.80 11.52
CA THR A 225 16.21 -0.11 10.23
C THR A 225 16.33 -1.08 9.06
N ILE A 226 15.96 -0.63 7.84
CA ILE A 226 16.23 -1.41 6.63
C ILE A 226 17.68 -1.93 6.62
N GLY A 227 17.83 -3.24 6.44
CA GLY A 227 19.10 -3.96 6.51
C GLY A 227 19.42 -4.60 7.85
N ASP A 228 18.86 -4.11 8.96
CA ASP A 228 19.10 -4.63 10.31
C ASP A 228 17.92 -4.30 11.24
N PHE A 229 16.76 -4.87 10.95
CA PHE A 229 15.61 -4.89 11.86
C PHE A 229 15.83 -5.95 12.94
N THR A 230 15.42 -5.65 14.17
CA THR A 230 15.24 -6.64 15.23
C THR A 230 13.76 -6.73 15.55
N LEU A 231 13.18 -7.90 15.31
CA LEU A 231 11.77 -8.19 15.57
C LEU A 231 11.65 -9.12 16.78
N THR A 232 10.78 -8.77 17.72
CA THR A 232 10.45 -9.62 18.87
C THR A 232 9.20 -10.43 18.53
N ILE A 233 9.35 -11.75 18.46
CA ILE A 233 8.27 -12.70 18.21
C ILE A 233 7.80 -13.28 19.55
N LYS A 234 6.52 -13.12 19.85
CA LYS A 234 5.84 -13.84 20.94
C LYS A 234 5.32 -15.17 20.39
N ILE A 235 5.71 -16.28 21.01
CA ILE A 235 5.33 -17.65 20.62
C ILE A 235 4.46 -18.22 21.73
N SER A 236 3.21 -18.53 21.42
CA SER A 236 2.25 -19.15 22.34
C SER A 236 2.32 -20.67 22.18
N GLY A 237 2.87 -21.35 23.19
CA GLY A 237 2.99 -22.81 23.22
C GLY A 237 2.14 -23.45 24.33
N SER A 238 2.10 -24.79 24.35
CA SER A 238 1.42 -25.55 25.41
C SER A 238 2.01 -25.34 26.80
N GLN A 239 3.26 -24.88 26.89
CA GLN A 239 3.98 -24.59 28.14
C GLN A 239 3.95 -23.11 28.55
N GLY A 240 3.18 -22.26 27.83
CA GLY A 240 3.08 -20.82 28.08
C GLY A 240 3.60 -19.96 26.93
N GLU A 241 3.68 -18.65 27.17
CA GLU A 241 4.19 -17.68 26.21
C GLU A 241 5.69 -17.48 26.37
N THR A 242 6.42 -17.51 25.25
CA THR A 242 7.85 -17.19 25.19
C THR A 242 8.10 -16.09 24.17
N THR A 243 9.20 -15.35 24.32
CA THR A 243 9.61 -14.34 23.34
C THR A 243 10.95 -14.71 22.73
N LYS A 244 11.13 -14.38 21.44
CA LYS A 244 12.37 -14.60 20.69
C LYS A 244 12.64 -13.42 19.77
N ASP A 245 13.84 -12.87 19.85
CA ASP A 245 14.28 -11.85 18.91
C ASP A 245 14.88 -12.49 17.65
N ILE A 246 14.47 -12.00 16.49
CA ILE A 246 15.05 -12.33 15.19
C ILE A 246 15.59 -11.06 14.53
N LYS A 247 16.67 -11.22 13.75
CA LYS A 247 17.27 -10.11 13.00
C LYS A 247 17.08 -10.29 11.51
N VAL A 248 16.45 -9.32 10.86
CA VAL A 248 16.10 -9.38 9.43
C VAL A 248 16.51 -8.12 8.67
N GLY A 249 16.83 -8.26 7.39
CA GLY A 249 17.15 -7.12 6.53
C GLY A 249 15.91 -6.39 5.98
N SER A 250 14.81 -7.11 5.77
CA SER A 250 13.53 -6.51 5.36
C SER A 250 12.33 -7.24 5.94
N VAL A 251 11.16 -6.61 5.86
CA VAL A 251 9.88 -7.13 6.36
C VAL A 251 8.85 -7.11 5.23
N LEU A 252 8.10 -8.19 5.07
CA LEU A 252 7.00 -8.33 4.13
C LEU A 252 5.73 -8.66 4.92
N VAL A 253 4.74 -7.77 4.85
CA VAL A 253 3.48 -7.90 5.59
C VAL A 253 2.39 -8.46 4.68
N ALA A 254 1.82 -9.60 5.06
CA ALA A 254 0.80 -10.33 4.30
C ALA A 254 -0.33 -10.84 5.22
N THR A 255 -0.76 -10.01 6.18
CA THR A 255 -1.68 -10.36 7.28
C THR A 255 -3.14 -10.63 6.87
N GLY A 256 -3.47 -10.58 5.59
CA GLY A 256 -4.79 -11.00 5.12
C GLY A 256 -5.89 -9.97 5.32
N PHE A 257 -7.09 -10.42 5.69
CA PHE A 257 -8.32 -9.63 5.79
C PHE A 257 -9.34 -10.35 6.68
N ASN A 258 -10.40 -9.65 7.10
CA ASN A 258 -11.59 -10.26 7.69
C ASN A 258 -12.80 -10.12 6.75
N SER A 259 -13.74 -11.07 6.82
CA SER A 259 -15.05 -10.90 6.19
C SER A 259 -15.87 -9.88 6.95
N TYR A 260 -16.62 -9.05 6.21
CA TYR A 260 -17.61 -8.16 6.82
C TYR A 260 -18.66 -8.97 7.58
N THR A 261 -18.99 -8.52 8.79
CA THR A 261 -20.10 -9.06 9.59
C THR A 261 -21.29 -8.11 9.45
N PRO A 262 -22.41 -8.53 8.85
CA PRO A 262 -23.61 -7.70 8.78
C PRO A 262 -24.12 -7.33 10.17
N THR A 263 -24.71 -6.14 10.30
CA THR A 263 -25.35 -5.73 11.56
C THR A 263 -26.70 -6.44 11.74
N ASP A 264 -27.17 -6.55 12.98
CA ASP A 264 -28.50 -7.13 13.26
C ASP A 264 -29.60 -6.41 12.46
N GLY A 265 -30.45 -7.20 11.80
CA GLY A 265 -31.50 -6.74 10.91
C GLY A 265 -31.06 -6.32 9.51
N GLU A 266 -29.75 -6.23 9.20
CA GLU A 266 -29.27 -5.90 7.85
C GLU A 266 -29.71 -7.00 6.86
N PHE A 267 -30.67 -6.67 5.98
CA PHE A 267 -31.34 -7.64 5.10
C PHE A 267 -31.94 -8.85 5.84
N GLY A 268 -32.35 -8.66 7.10
CA GLY A 268 -32.90 -9.73 7.94
C GLY A 268 -31.86 -10.60 8.63
N TYR A 269 -30.56 -10.27 8.55
CA TYR A 269 -29.52 -10.99 9.30
C TYR A 269 -29.81 -11.01 10.80
N ASN A 270 -29.66 -12.18 11.43
CA ASN A 270 -30.02 -12.47 12.84
C ASN A 270 -31.51 -12.29 13.21
N HIS A 271 -32.36 -11.76 12.33
CA HIS A 271 -33.80 -11.64 12.56
C HIS A 271 -34.62 -12.72 11.84
N ILE A 272 -34.13 -13.18 10.68
CA ILE A 272 -34.74 -14.25 9.87
C ILE A 272 -33.76 -15.43 9.86
N THR A 273 -34.23 -16.59 10.31
CA THR A 273 -33.37 -17.77 10.57
C THR A 273 -32.60 -18.25 9.34
N ASN A 274 -33.20 -18.18 8.15
CA ASN A 274 -32.58 -18.60 6.88
C ASN A 274 -31.94 -17.43 6.11
N VAL A 275 -31.46 -16.40 6.80
CA VAL A 275 -30.56 -15.37 6.23
C VAL A 275 -29.14 -15.61 6.76
N ILE A 276 -28.24 -16.08 5.90
CA ILE A 276 -26.86 -16.42 6.27
C ILE A 276 -25.84 -15.71 5.39
N THR A 277 -24.60 -15.63 5.83
CA THR A 277 -23.50 -15.05 5.03
C THR A 277 -22.94 -16.07 4.02
N LEU A 278 -22.29 -15.58 2.95
CA LEU A 278 -21.65 -16.45 1.96
C LEU A 278 -20.64 -17.46 2.56
N PRO A 279 -19.79 -17.09 3.54
CA PRO A 279 -18.93 -18.07 4.22
C PRO A 279 -19.73 -19.19 4.92
N GLN A 280 -20.79 -18.83 5.66
CA GLN A 280 -21.69 -19.80 6.31
C GLN A 280 -22.37 -20.70 5.27
N PHE A 281 -22.79 -20.14 4.14
CA PHE A 281 -23.41 -20.90 3.06
C PHE A 281 -22.46 -21.92 2.42
N ARG A 282 -21.19 -21.55 2.20
CA ARG A 282 -20.18 -22.50 1.68
C ARG A 282 -19.93 -23.64 2.64
N GLU A 283 -19.89 -23.36 3.95
CA GLU A 283 -19.82 -24.40 4.96
C GLU A 283 -21.05 -25.31 4.94
N LEU A 284 -22.25 -24.74 4.79
CA LEU A 284 -23.49 -25.50 4.63
C LEU A 284 -23.43 -26.44 3.43
N LEU A 285 -22.94 -25.96 2.28
CA LEU A 285 -22.79 -26.76 1.05
C LEU A 285 -21.81 -27.92 1.22
N ARG A 286 -20.71 -27.72 1.96
CA ARG A 286 -19.75 -28.79 2.29
C ARG A 286 -20.36 -29.89 3.15
N ASN A 287 -21.16 -29.50 4.14
CA ASN A 287 -21.68 -30.43 5.15
C ASN A 287 -22.94 -31.18 4.70
N ASN A 288 -23.68 -30.64 3.73
CA ASN A 288 -24.81 -31.33 3.12
C ASN A 288 -24.34 -32.28 2.02
N SER A 289 -25.10 -33.33 1.71
CA SER A 289 -24.77 -34.27 0.62
C SER A 289 -25.93 -34.44 -0.34
N LYS A 290 -26.94 -35.24 0.01
CA LYS A 290 -28.07 -35.60 -0.86
C LYS A 290 -29.08 -34.46 -1.09
N LYS A 291 -29.35 -33.66 -0.07
CA LYS A 291 -30.28 -32.52 -0.10
C LYS A 291 -29.62 -31.33 0.57
N LEU A 292 -29.98 -30.12 0.15
CA LEU A 292 -29.56 -28.90 0.82
C LEU A 292 -30.56 -28.59 1.94
N VAL A 293 -30.12 -28.72 3.20
CA VAL A 293 -30.95 -28.43 4.37
C VAL A 293 -30.31 -27.30 5.16
N CYS A 294 -31.08 -26.26 5.48
CA CYS A 294 -30.67 -25.17 6.37
C CYS A 294 -31.65 -25.10 7.54
N ASN A 295 -31.14 -25.17 8.78
CA ASN A 295 -31.96 -25.08 10.00
C ASN A 295 -33.18 -26.03 10.01
N GLY A 296 -33.02 -27.24 9.48
CA GLY A 296 -34.08 -28.25 9.40
C GLY A 296 -35.07 -28.10 8.22
N LYS A 297 -34.96 -27.04 7.40
CA LYS A 297 -35.77 -26.82 6.20
C LYS A 297 -34.99 -27.22 4.94
N GLU A 298 -35.63 -28.00 4.07
CA GLU A 298 -35.10 -28.32 2.73
C GLU A 298 -35.19 -27.10 1.81
N ILE A 299 -34.12 -26.84 1.06
CA ILE A 299 -33.94 -25.63 0.26
C ILE A 299 -34.15 -25.97 -1.21
N ASN A 300 -35.13 -25.33 -1.84
CA ASN A 300 -35.40 -25.46 -3.29
C ASN A 300 -35.04 -24.19 -4.06
N SER A 301 -34.77 -23.08 -3.35
CA SER A 301 -34.46 -21.79 -3.95
C SER A 301 -33.52 -20.97 -3.08
N VAL A 302 -32.54 -20.31 -3.72
CA VAL A 302 -31.52 -19.50 -3.04
C VAL A 302 -31.46 -18.10 -3.64
N ALA A 303 -31.55 -17.08 -2.79
CA ALA A 303 -31.38 -15.68 -3.18
C ALA A 303 -30.05 -15.11 -2.66
N TYR A 304 -29.22 -14.57 -3.54
CA TYR A 304 -27.94 -13.96 -3.22
C TYR A 304 -28.07 -12.43 -3.22
N ILE A 305 -27.75 -11.77 -2.12
CA ILE A 305 -27.74 -10.29 -2.04
C ILE A 305 -26.29 -9.81 -2.07
N TYR A 306 -25.94 -9.08 -3.13
CA TYR A 306 -24.57 -8.66 -3.40
C TYR A 306 -24.21 -7.35 -2.70
N CYS A 307 -22.91 -7.12 -2.55
CA CYS A 307 -22.34 -5.89 -2.00
C CYS A 307 -22.72 -5.64 -0.53
N VAL A 308 -22.98 -6.69 0.26
CA VAL A 308 -23.21 -6.55 1.71
C VAL A 308 -21.88 -6.16 2.38
N GLY A 309 -21.84 -5.03 3.06
CA GLY A 309 -20.61 -4.45 3.59
C GLY A 309 -19.64 -3.85 2.55
N SER A 310 -20.09 -3.61 1.31
CA SER A 310 -19.28 -3.04 0.22
C SER A 310 -20.09 -2.07 -0.64
N ARG A 311 -19.44 -1.10 -1.28
CA ARG A 311 -20.12 -0.06 -2.07
C ARG A 311 -21.29 0.56 -1.30
N GLN A 312 -21.09 0.81 0.00
CA GLN A 312 -22.14 1.29 0.89
C GLN A 312 -22.44 2.77 0.62
N VAL A 313 -23.71 3.12 0.40
CA VAL A 313 -24.10 4.52 0.23
C VAL A 313 -23.97 5.28 1.55
N LYS A 314 -24.36 4.67 2.66
CA LYS A 314 -24.36 5.26 4.01
C LYS A 314 -23.47 4.51 5.02
N GLY A 315 -22.33 3.97 4.57
CA GLY A 315 -21.34 3.33 5.45
C GLY A 315 -19.89 3.68 5.11
N GLU A 316 -18.95 3.13 5.86
CA GLU A 316 -17.51 3.41 5.70
C GLU A 316 -16.90 2.68 4.50
N ASN A 317 -17.46 1.53 4.13
CA ASN A 317 -16.93 0.69 3.06
C ASN A 317 -17.46 1.13 1.69
N LYS A 318 -16.94 2.26 1.20
CA LYS A 318 -17.29 2.83 -0.12
C LYS A 318 -16.69 2.08 -1.31
N TYR A 319 -15.72 1.20 -1.06
CA TYR A 319 -14.99 0.45 -2.08
C TYR A 319 -15.72 -0.85 -2.48
N CYS A 320 -15.24 -1.49 -3.56
CA CYS A 320 -15.69 -2.81 -3.99
C CYS A 320 -14.71 -3.89 -3.50
N SER A 321 -15.23 -5.00 -2.95
CA SER A 321 -14.35 -6.09 -2.48
C SER A 321 -13.78 -6.99 -3.59
N ARG A 322 -14.09 -6.75 -4.87
CA ARG A 322 -13.51 -7.40 -6.07
C ARG A 322 -13.68 -8.92 -6.21
N TYR A 323 -13.75 -9.69 -5.12
CA TYR A 323 -13.88 -11.15 -5.14
C TYR A 323 -15.34 -11.61 -5.00
N CYS A 324 -16.18 -10.81 -4.34
CA CYS A 324 -17.50 -11.20 -3.87
C CYS A 324 -18.44 -11.66 -5.00
N CYS A 325 -18.39 -11.00 -6.17
CA CYS A 325 -19.22 -11.40 -7.31
C CYS A 325 -18.86 -12.80 -7.81
N THR A 326 -17.59 -13.02 -8.16
CA THR A 326 -17.09 -14.32 -8.59
C THR A 326 -17.36 -15.40 -7.54
N ALA A 327 -17.15 -15.08 -6.25
CA ALA A 327 -17.34 -16.02 -5.16
C ALA A 327 -18.80 -16.49 -5.01
N ALA A 328 -19.77 -15.58 -5.19
CA ALA A 328 -21.19 -15.90 -5.15
C ALA A 328 -21.64 -16.69 -6.38
N VAL A 329 -21.18 -16.29 -7.57
CA VAL A 329 -21.49 -17.01 -8.82
C VAL A 329 -20.91 -18.42 -8.81
N GLN A 330 -19.68 -18.60 -8.32
CA GLN A 330 -19.12 -19.95 -8.16
C GLN A 330 -19.95 -20.78 -7.17
N ALA A 331 -20.43 -20.18 -6.07
CA ALA A 331 -21.27 -20.90 -5.12
C ALA A 331 -22.63 -21.31 -5.73
N SER A 332 -23.23 -20.52 -6.63
CA SER A 332 -24.47 -20.92 -7.33
C SER A 332 -24.22 -22.04 -8.34
N LEU A 333 -23.08 -22.04 -9.02
CA LEU A 333 -22.64 -23.16 -9.86
C LEU A 333 -22.44 -24.44 -9.04
N ASP A 334 -21.79 -24.33 -7.87
CA ASP A 334 -21.58 -25.48 -6.97
C ASP A 334 -22.92 -26.04 -6.47
N VAL A 335 -23.89 -25.16 -6.19
CA VAL A 335 -25.28 -25.56 -5.88
C VAL A 335 -25.88 -26.31 -7.05
N LYS A 336 -25.85 -25.77 -8.26
CA LYS A 336 -26.50 -26.38 -9.42
C LYS A 336 -25.87 -27.72 -9.80
N ALA A 337 -24.56 -27.86 -9.64
CA ALA A 337 -23.84 -29.10 -9.87
C ALA A 337 -24.27 -30.20 -8.89
N LYS A 338 -24.59 -29.85 -7.64
CA LYS A 338 -24.97 -30.80 -6.58
C LYS A 338 -26.48 -31.02 -6.48
N TYR A 339 -27.26 -30.00 -6.80
CA TYR A 339 -28.71 -29.91 -6.66
C TYR A 339 -29.31 -29.25 -7.92
N PRO A 340 -29.46 -30.00 -9.04
CA PRO A 340 -29.87 -29.43 -10.32
C PRO A 340 -31.23 -28.72 -10.32
N GLU A 341 -32.13 -29.11 -9.41
CA GLU A 341 -33.48 -28.56 -9.30
C GLU A 341 -33.54 -27.20 -8.57
N ILE A 342 -32.46 -26.80 -7.88
CA ILE A 342 -32.47 -25.54 -7.12
C ILE A 342 -32.43 -24.34 -8.08
N GLN A 343 -33.31 -23.37 -7.82
CA GLN A 343 -33.34 -22.09 -8.53
C GLN A 343 -32.53 -21.02 -7.78
N ASN A 344 -31.64 -20.34 -8.49
CA ASN A 344 -30.84 -19.25 -7.94
C ASN A 344 -31.33 -17.89 -8.43
N TYR A 345 -31.39 -16.93 -7.51
CA TYR A 345 -31.71 -15.53 -7.78
C TYR A 345 -30.58 -14.63 -7.29
N HIS A 346 -30.11 -13.71 -8.11
CA HIS A 346 -28.96 -12.85 -7.82
C HIS A 346 -29.37 -11.38 -7.82
N PHE A 347 -29.43 -10.77 -6.64
CA PHE A 347 -29.69 -9.35 -6.47
C PHE A 347 -28.37 -8.58 -6.46
N THR A 348 -28.10 -7.82 -7.52
CA THR A 348 -26.78 -7.20 -7.76
C THR A 348 -26.84 -5.72 -8.15
N LYS A 349 -25.73 -5.01 -7.92
CA LYS A 349 -25.50 -3.61 -8.37
C LYS A 349 -24.71 -3.56 -9.70
N GLY A 350 -24.78 -4.63 -10.48
CA GLY A 350 -23.90 -4.92 -11.61
C GLY A 350 -22.83 -5.94 -11.25
N VAL A 351 -22.77 -7.03 -12.01
CA VAL A 351 -21.82 -8.15 -11.82
C VAL A 351 -20.40 -7.69 -12.18
N ARG A 352 -19.41 -8.11 -11.38
CA ARG A 352 -17.99 -7.78 -11.57
C ARG A 352 -17.10 -9.02 -11.60
N THR A 353 -17.33 -9.89 -12.58
CA THR A 353 -16.52 -11.07 -12.89
C THR A 353 -15.44 -10.74 -13.92
N TYR A 354 -14.51 -9.85 -13.58
CA TYR A 354 -13.55 -9.30 -14.55
C TYR A 354 -12.47 -10.31 -15.00
N GLY A 355 -11.93 -10.07 -16.20
CA GLY A 355 -10.88 -10.90 -16.80
C GLY A 355 -11.41 -12.29 -17.14
N LYS A 356 -10.62 -13.33 -16.85
CA LYS A 356 -11.04 -14.72 -17.10
C LYS A 356 -12.20 -15.19 -16.21
N GLN A 357 -12.53 -14.44 -15.16
CA GLN A 357 -13.66 -14.77 -14.29
C GLN A 357 -15.00 -14.62 -15.02
N GLU A 358 -15.06 -13.94 -16.17
CA GLU A 358 -16.31 -13.79 -16.94
C GLU A 358 -16.87 -15.14 -17.39
N LEU A 359 -16.01 -16.16 -17.53
CA LEU A 359 -16.41 -17.51 -17.88
C LEU A 359 -17.37 -18.13 -16.86
N VAL A 360 -17.20 -17.85 -15.56
CA VAL A 360 -18.12 -18.40 -14.54
C VAL A 360 -19.48 -17.72 -14.57
N TYR A 361 -19.53 -16.41 -14.86
CA TYR A 361 -20.78 -15.70 -15.05
C TYR A 361 -21.52 -16.22 -16.29
N LYS A 362 -20.82 -16.41 -17.40
CA LYS A 362 -21.39 -17.00 -18.61
C LYS A 362 -21.98 -18.39 -18.34
N GLU A 363 -21.29 -19.22 -17.57
CA GLU A 363 -21.75 -20.56 -17.23
C GLU A 363 -23.00 -20.53 -16.33
N SER A 364 -23.00 -19.67 -15.30
CA SER A 364 -24.15 -19.50 -14.41
C SER A 364 -25.41 -19.03 -15.17
N ASN A 365 -25.28 -18.09 -16.10
CA ASN A 365 -26.41 -17.68 -16.95
C ASN A 365 -26.96 -18.82 -17.80
N LYS A 366 -26.10 -19.66 -18.37
CA LYS A 366 -26.53 -20.81 -19.18
C LYS A 366 -27.31 -21.86 -18.37
N GLN A 367 -27.01 -21.97 -17.08
CA GLN A 367 -27.66 -22.90 -16.16
C GLN A 367 -29.00 -22.38 -15.61
N GLY A 368 -29.40 -21.16 -15.98
CA GLY A 368 -30.70 -20.59 -15.63
C GLY A 368 -30.71 -19.75 -14.36
N ASP A 369 -29.55 -19.33 -13.84
CA ASP A 369 -29.50 -18.36 -12.73
C ASP A 369 -30.11 -17.02 -13.17
N ILE A 370 -30.97 -16.43 -12.35
CA ILE A 370 -31.69 -15.18 -12.66
C ILE A 370 -31.00 -14.01 -11.98
N TYR A 371 -30.66 -12.97 -12.74
CA TYR A 371 -29.98 -11.77 -12.23
C TYR A 371 -30.92 -10.56 -12.24
N ILE A 372 -31.08 -9.94 -11.07
CA ILE A 372 -31.89 -8.75 -10.82
C ILE A 372 -30.96 -7.60 -10.46
N GLN A 373 -30.95 -6.54 -11.26
CA GLN A 373 -30.03 -5.42 -11.05
C GLN A 373 -30.73 -4.28 -10.33
N PHE A 374 -30.41 -4.04 -9.06
CA PHE A 374 -31.03 -2.98 -8.26
C PHE A 374 -30.20 -1.69 -8.21
N LEU A 375 -30.87 -0.57 -7.92
CA LEU A 375 -30.24 0.74 -7.77
C LEU A 375 -29.78 0.99 -6.33
N ASP A 376 -28.66 1.70 -6.17
CA ASP A 376 -28.07 2.04 -4.86
C ASP A 376 -29.04 2.71 -3.88
N LYS A 377 -29.98 3.51 -4.38
CA LYS A 377 -30.97 4.24 -3.56
C LYS A 377 -32.16 3.38 -3.12
N LYS A 378 -32.35 2.21 -3.73
CA LYS A 378 -33.46 1.28 -3.45
C LYS A 378 -32.90 -0.15 -3.34
N PRO A 379 -32.20 -0.48 -2.23
CA PRO A 379 -31.68 -1.82 -2.01
C PRO A 379 -32.83 -2.83 -1.85
N PRO A 380 -32.57 -4.14 -2.01
CA PRO A 380 -33.57 -5.17 -1.80
C PRO A 380 -34.14 -5.13 -0.38
N VAL A 381 -35.44 -5.37 -0.24
CA VAL A 381 -36.12 -5.51 1.04
C VAL A 381 -36.41 -7.00 1.25
N VAL A 382 -35.98 -7.53 2.40
CA VAL A 382 -36.18 -8.92 2.79
C VAL A 382 -37.24 -8.96 3.89
N THR A 383 -38.29 -9.74 3.69
CA THR A 383 -39.37 -9.94 4.65
C THR A 383 -39.70 -11.41 4.80
N GLU A 384 -40.14 -11.83 5.97
CA GLU A 384 -40.65 -13.18 6.23
C GLU A 384 -42.11 -13.08 6.73
N SER A 385 -43.01 -13.85 6.10
CA SER A 385 -44.40 -14.05 6.55
C SER A 385 -44.73 -15.52 6.41
N ASP A 386 -45.33 -16.12 7.43
CA ASP A 386 -45.76 -17.53 7.42
C ASP A 386 -44.65 -18.53 6.99
N GLY A 387 -43.39 -18.22 7.33
CA GLY A 387 -42.22 -19.04 6.96
C GLY A 387 -41.78 -18.92 5.49
N ILE A 388 -42.36 -17.97 4.74
CA ILE A 388 -42.02 -17.64 3.35
C ILE A 388 -41.15 -16.39 3.35
N ILE A 389 -39.93 -16.48 2.81
CA ILE A 389 -39.04 -15.34 2.65
C ILE A 389 -39.26 -14.73 1.27
N SER A 390 -39.58 -13.44 1.26
CA SER A 390 -39.76 -12.62 0.05
C SER A 390 -38.67 -11.57 -0.04
N ILE A 391 -38.11 -11.41 -1.24
CA ILE A 391 -37.10 -10.40 -1.56
C ILE A 391 -37.66 -9.51 -2.66
N LYS A 392 -37.89 -8.23 -2.33
CA LYS A 392 -38.40 -7.22 -3.25
C LYS A 392 -37.31 -6.26 -3.67
N ALA A 393 -37.15 -6.05 -4.97
CA ALA A 393 -36.22 -5.05 -5.50
C ALA A 393 -36.73 -4.44 -6.81
N GLY A 394 -36.45 -3.15 -7.03
CA GLY A 394 -36.69 -2.51 -8.32
C GLY A 394 -35.60 -2.92 -9.32
N ASP A 395 -35.99 -3.62 -10.39
CA ASP A 395 -35.06 -4.08 -11.41
C ASP A 395 -34.78 -3.02 -12.48
N LEU A 396 -33.51 -2.65 -12.61
CA LEU A 396 -33.05 -1.62 -13.54
C LEU A 396 -33.34 -1.97 -15.00
N LEU A 397 -33.26 -3.25 -15.36
CA LEU A 397 -33.43 -3.71 -16.74
C LEU A 397 -34.91 -3.84 -17.13
N SER A 398 -35.79 -4.06 -16.16
CA SER A 398 -37.25 -4.14 -16.36
C SER A 398 -37.96 -2.80 -16.16
N GLU A 399 -37.40 -1.70 -16.68
CA GLU A 399 -37.96 -0.34 -16.52
C GLU A 399 -38.18 0.09 -15.06
N LYS A 400 -37.37 -0.42 -14.12
CA LYS A 400 -37.51 -0.20 -12.67
C LYS A 400 -38.80 -0.75 -12.06
N LYS A 401 -39.44 -1.73 -12.72
CA LYS A 401 -40.52 -2.52 -12.12
C LYS A 401 -40.01 -3.23 -10.87
N GLU A 402 -40.89 -3.33 -9.88
CA GLU A 402 -40.60 -4.11 -8.68
C GLU A 402 -40.74 -5.60 -9.01
N ILE A 403 -39.67 -6.34 -8.71
CA ILE A 403 -39.62 -7.79 -8.83
C ILE A 403 -39.62 -8.37 -7.42
N GLU A 404 -40.47 -9.37 -7.23
CA GLU A 404 -40.55 -10.17 -6.00
C GLU A 404 -40.03 -11.57 -6.31
N ALA A 405 -39.02 -12.01 -5.57
CA ALA A 405 -38.56 -13.40 -5.59
C ALA A 405 -38.85 -14.05 -4.24
N ILE A 406 -39.42 -15.26 -4.28
CA ILE A 406 -39.60 -16.11 -3.11
C ILE A 406 -38.40 -17.06 -3.04
N ALA A 407 -37.75 -17.12 -1.89
CA ALA A 407 -36.60 -17.99 -1.68
C ALA A 407 -36.68 -18.74 -0.35
N ASP A 408 -36.13 -19.95 -0.28
CA ASP A 408 -36.04 -20.72 0.97
C ASP A 408 -34.83 -20.30 1.83
N LEU A 409 -33.81 -19.73 1.17
CA LEU A 409 -32.54 -19.32 1.76
C LEU A 409 -32.07 -18.01 1.14
N VAL A 410 -31.64 -17.06 1.98
CA VAL A 410 -30.98 -15.82 1.55
C VAL A 410 -29.52 -15.86 1.95
N VAL A 411 -28.63 -15.62 0.99
CA VAL A 411 -27.19 -15.58 1.15
C VAL A 411 -26.69 -14.15 1.00
N LEU A 412 -26.21 -13.57 2.09
CA LEU A 412 -25.59 -12.26 2.13
C LEU A 412 -24.14 -12.37 1.64
N VAL A 413 -23.87 -11.78 0.48
CA VAL A 413 -22.53 -11.80 -0.13
C VAL A 413 -21.68 -10.69 0.50
N THR A 414 -21.10 -11.02 1.65
CA THR A 414 -20.27 -10.14 2.47
C THR A 414 -18.93 -9.80 1.81
N GLY A 415 -18.51 -8.55 1.91
CA GLY A 415 -17.21 -8.07 1.41
C GLY A 415 -16.01 -8.35 2.33
N MET A 416 -14.83 -7.96 1.85
CA MET A 416 -13.58 -7.91 2.64
C MET A 416 -13.46 -6.58 3.39
N VAL A 417 -13.07 -6.65 4.66
CA VAL A 417 -12.63 -5.53 5.49
C VAL A 417 -11.20 -5.77 5.97
N PRO A 418 -10.46 -4.71 6.35
CA PRO A 418 -9.13 -4.88 6.94
C PRO A 418 -9.15 -5.82 8.13
N ASP A 419 -8.00 -6.42 8.45
CA ASP A 419 -7.89 -7.26 9.65
C ASP A 419 -8.30 -6.46 10.90
N LYS A 420 -9.09 -7.09 11.78
CA LYS A 420 -9.50 -6.49 13.06
C LYS A 420 -8.30 -6.25 13.96
N ASP A 421 -7.28 -7.12 13.87
CA ASP A 421 -6.03 -6.91 14.57
C ASP A 421 -5.18 -5.84 13.85
N THR A 422 -5.01 -4.70 14.54
CA THR A 422 -4.21 -3.58 14.06
C THR A 422 -2.76 -3.59 14.56
N SER A 423 -2.38 -4.57 15.39
CA SER A 423 -1.08 -4.65 16.07
C SER A 423 0.11 -4.44 15.11
N VAL A 424 0.17 -5.23 14.04
CA VAL A 424 1.22 -5.16 13.01
C VAL A 424 1.24 -3.79 12.33
N GLY A 425 0.07 -3.25 11.99
CA GLY A 425 -0.05 -1.93 11.37
C GLY A 425 0.48 -0.81 12.27
N SER A 426 0.15 -0.84 13.56
CA SER A 426 0.63 0.12 14.55
C SER A 426 2.12 -0.04 14.83
N LEU A 427 2.59 -1.28 14.96
CA LEU A 427 3.99 -1.61 15.23
C LEU A 427 4.94 -1.09 14.15
N PHE A 428 4.56 -1.27 12.88
CA PHE A 428 5.35 -0.79 11.74
C PHE A 428 4.93 0.60 11.26
N LYS A 429 3.94 1.25 11.92
CA LYS A 429 3.40 2.58 11.56
C LYS A 429 2.97 2.65 10.08
N LEU A 430 2.32 1.59 9.61
CA LEU A 430 1.90 1.49 8.21
C LEU A 430 0.75 2.46 7.91
N PRO A 431 0.86 3.30 6.87
CA PRO A 431 -0.23 4.19 6.49
C PRO A 431 -1.42 3.37 6.00
N LYS A 432 -2.63 3.88 6.25
CA LYS A 432 -3.87 3.28 5.77
C LYS A 432 -4.53 4.17 4.72
N GLY A 433 -5.10 3.55 3.69
CA GLY A 433 -5.88 4.21 2.65
C GLY A 433 -7.25 4.68 3.15
N ARG A 434 -8.01 5.32 2.27
CA ARG A 434 -9.43 5.68 2.56
C ARG A 434 -10.32 4.45 2.76
N ASP A 435 -9.89 3.32 2.23
CA ASP A 435 -10.50 2.00 2.40
C ASP A 435 -10.03 1.27 3.66
N LYS A 436 -9.19 1.91 4.49
CA LYS A 436 -8.64 1.42 5.76
C LYS A 436 -7.66 0.24 5.65
N PHE A 437 -7.35 -0.22 4.45
CA PHE A 437 -6.28 -1.19 4.19
C PHE A 437 -4.90 -0.51 4.18
N PHE A 438 -3.81 -1.27 4.23
CA PHE A 438 -2.46 -0.70 4.16
C PHE A 438 -2.20 -0.08 2.80
N ASN A 439 -1.61 1.11 2.80
CA ASN A 439 -1.42 1.92 1.61
C ASN A 439 0.01 1.78 1.07
N GLU A 440 0.13 1.47 -0.21
CA GLU A 440 1.39 1.54 -0.92
C GLU A 440 1.84 2.99 -1.20
N ILE A 441 3.08 3.16 -1.67
CA ILE A 441 3.58 4.46 -2.13
C ILE A 441 2.88 4.90 -3.41
N HIS A 442 2.74 3.99 -4.40
CA HIS A 442 2.09 4.31 -5.67
C HIS A 442 1.53 3.06 -6.36
N MET A 443 0.20 3.04 -6.55
CA MET A 443 -0.58 1.93 -7.11
C MET A 443 -0.07 1.32 -8.43
N LYS A 444 0.70 2.07 -9.25
CA LYS A 444 1.24 1.58 -10.54
C LYS A 444 2.75 1.36 -10.56
N LEU A 445 3.49 2.14 -9.78
CA LEU A 445 4.96 2.22 -9.92
C LEU A 445 5.67 1.54 -8.76
N ARG A 446 5.07 1.61 -7.57
CA ARG A 446 5.60 1.03 -6.33
C ARG A 446 4.44 0.37 -5.58
N PRO A 447 3.76 -0.63 -6.19
CA PRO A 447 2.48 -1.14 -5.72
C PRO A 447 2.56 -2.01 -4.47
N VAL A 448 3.76 -2.39 -4.04
CA VAL A 448 4.01 -3.26 -2.88
C VAL A 448 4.89 -2.61 -1.83
N GLU A 449 5.39 -1.40 -2.10
CA GLU A 449 6.29 -0.69 -1.20
C GLU A 449 5.48 0.24 -0.30
N THR A 450 5.88 0.33 0.96
CA THR A 450 5.33 1.29 1.92
C THR A 450 6.27 2.48 2.07
N VAL A 451 5.78 3.56 2.68
CA VAL A 451 6.62 4.74 3.01
C VAL A 451 7.68 4.43 4.07
N ILE A 452 7.64 3.26 4.69
CA ILE A 452 8.65 2.79 5.63
C ILE A 452 9.63 1.92 4.86
N ASP A 453 10.86 2.42 4.72
CA ASP A 453 11.90 1.73 3.97
C ASP A 453 12.15 0.32 4.52
N GLY A 454 12.29 -0.65 3.61
CA GLY A 454 12.50 -2.05 3.97
C GLY A 454 11.23 -2.81 4.32
N ILE A 455 10.07 -2.16 4.33
CA ILE A 455 8.79 -2.81 4.59
C ILE A 455 7.92 -2.82 3.34
N THR A 456 7.55 -4.03 2.90
CA THR A 456 6.64 -4.28 1.78
C THR A 456 5.31 -4.86 2.27
N ILE A 457 4.26 -4.72 1.46
CA ILE A 457 2.93 -5.25 1.72
C ILE A 457 2.45 -6.10 0.54
N ALA A 458 1.72 -7.17 0.82
CA ALA A 458 1.21 -8.09 -0.20
C ALA A 458 -0.13 -8.72 0.15
N GLY A 459 -0.87 -9.14 -0.86
CA GLY A 459 -2.15 -9.81 -0.69
C GLY A 459 -3.26 -8.87 -0.26
N THR A 460 -4.19 -9.39 0.52
CA THR A 460 -5.43 -8.68 0.86
C THR A 460 -5.27 -7.64 1.97
N CYS A 461 -4.13 -7.61 2.69
CA CYS A 461 -3.88 -6.57 3.70
C CYS A 461 -3.70 -5.17 3.08
N GLN A 462 -3.30 -5.13 1.80
CA GLN A 462 -3.22 -3.93 0.97
C GLN A 462 -4.57 -3.56 0.35
N GLY A 463 -5.57 -4.44 0.40
CA GLY A 463 -6.89 -4.17 -0.17
C GLY A 463 -7.50 -5.40 -0.84
N PRO A 464 -8.80 -5.37 -1.14
CA PRO A 464 -9.52 -6.54 -1.62
C PRO A 464 -8.94 -7.09 -2.92
N LYS A 465 -8.66 -8.39 -2.97
CA LYS A 465 -8.05 -9.10 -4.10
C LYS A 465 -8.56 -10.53 -4.19
N ASN A 466 -8.52 -11.11 -5.38
CA ASN A 466 -8.69 -12.55 -5.55
C ASN A 466 -7.37 -13.30 -5.27
N VAL A 467 -7.39 -14.64 -5.35
CA VAL A 467 -6.22 -15.50 -5.06
C VAL A 467 -5.06 -15.20 -6.03
N MET A 468 -5.34 -15.12 -7.33
CA MET A 468 -4.32 -14.86 -8.36
C MET A 468 -3.66 -13.48 -8.17
N GLU A 469 -4.46 -12.45 -7.90
CA GLU A 469 -3.97 -11.11 -7.61
C GLU A 469 -3.12 -11.08 -6.33
N SER A 470 -3.53 -11.84 -5.31
CA SER A 470 -2.78 -11.97 -4.06
C SER A 470 -1.42 -12.63 -4.29
N VAL A 471 -1.38 -13.72 -5.07
CA VAL A 471 -0.16 -14.40 -5.50
C VAL A 471 0.76 -13.46 -6.29
N ASN A 472 0.22 -12.72 -7.27
CA ASN A 472 1.01 -11.79 -8.08
C ASN A 472 1.61 -10.67 -7.23
N SER A 473 0.83 -10.09 -6.31
CA SER A 473 1.34 -9.06 -5.38
C SER A 473 2.41 -9.62 -4.43
N ALA A 474 2.27 -10.87 -3.99
CA ALA A 474 3.25 -11.55 -3.15
C ALA A 474 4.58 -11.76 -3.86
N LEU A 475 4.56 -12.19 -5.12
CA LEU A 475 5.78 -12.34 -5.92
C LEU A 475 6.47 -11.00 -6.18
N ALA A 476 5.70 -9.94 -6.45
CA ALA A 476 6.25 -8.59 -6.59
C ALA A 476 6.88 -8.09 -5.28
N ALA A 477 6.21 -8.31 -4.13
CA ALA A 477 6.73 -7.94 -2.82
C ALA A 477 7.97 -8.75 -2.45
N ALA A 478 8.03 -10.05 -2.78
CA ALA A 478 9.19 -10.90 -2.56
C ALA A 478 10.42 -10.40 -3.32
N VAL A 479 10.29 -10.12 -4.63
CA VAL A 479 11.40 -9.57 -5.43
C VAL A 479 11.84 -8.21 -4.90
N LYS A 480 10.89 -7.38 -4.46
CA LYS A 480 11.23 -6.08 -3.88
C LYS A 480 11.95 -6.21 -2.54
N SER A 481 11.49 -7.07 -1.63
CA SER A 481 12.15 -7.35 -0.36
C SER A 481 13.55 -7.94 -0.58
N HIS A 482 13.70 -8.88 -1.52
CA HIS A 482 15.00 -9.39 -1.95
C HIS A 482 15.94 -8.27 -2.42
N SER A 483 15.44 -7.32 -3.22
CA SER A 483 16.25 -6.20 -3.71
C SER A 483 16.85 -5.32 -2.61
N PHE A 484 16.24 -5.29 -1.42
CA PHE A 484 16.79 -4.57 -0.27
C PHE A 484 17.94 -5.33 0.42
N VAL A 485 17.98 -6.66 0.31
CA VAL A 485 18.88 -7.48 1.13
C VAL A 485 19.93 -8.23 0.32
N SER A 486 19.76 -8.36 -0.99
CA SER A 486 20.55 -9.23 -1.87
C SER A 486 22.03 -8.88 -1.96
N LYS A 487 22.37 -7.58 -1.84
CA LYS A 487 23.76 -7.11 -1.93
C LYS A 487 24.57 -7.30 -0.65
N GLY A 488 23.93 -7.61 0.48
CA GLY A 488 24.60 -7.66 1.80
C GLY A 488 25.08 -6.30 2.32
N GLU A 489 24.89 -5.24 1.55
CA GLU A 489 25.11 -3.84 1.90
C GLU A 489 23.95 -2.98 1.39
N LEU A 490 23.65 -1.91 2.12
CA LEU A 490 22.63 -0.93 1.76
C LEU A 490 23.22 0.46 1.79
N GLU A 491 22.96 1.22 0.73
CA GLU A 491 23.21 2.66 0.71
C GLU A 491 22.06 3.38 1.42
N LEU A 492 22.37 4.10 2.48
CA LEU A 492 21.44 4.97 3.18
C LEU A 492 21.56 6.42 2.71
N GLU A 493 20.43 7.13 2.77
CA GLU A 493 20.36 8.55 2.47
C GLU A 493 21.23 9.35 3.46
N PRO A 494 22.08 10.28 2.99
CA PRO A 494 22.92 11.14 3.84
C PRO A 494 22.16 12.26 4.55
N ILE A 495 20.83 12.25 4.49
CA ILE A 495 19.93 13.22 5.12
C ILE A 495 19.79 12.81 6.60
N VAL A 496 20.81 13.11 7.40
CA VAL A 496 20.87 12.83 8.83
C VAL A 496 21.14 14.11 9.61
N ALA A 497 20.80 14.10 10.90
CA ALA A 497 21.16 15.20 11.78
C ALA A 497 22.69 15.26 11.96
N TYR A 498 23.22 16.48 12.11
CA TYR A 498 24.61 16.76 12.45
C TYR A 498 24.64 17.75 13.62
N VAL A 499 25.66 17.63 14.48
CA VAL A 499 25.82 18.46 15.68
C VAL A 499 27.06 19.33 15.52
N ASN A 500 26.90 20.64 15.67
CA ASN A 500 28.00 21.56 15.88
C ASN A 500 28.50 21.43 17.32
N THR A 501 29.66 20.79 17.49
CA THR A 501 30.24 20.49 18.80
C THR A 501 30.70 21.75 19.55
N ALA A 502 31.02 22.83 18.84
CA ALA A 502 31.47 24.08 19.47
C ALA A 502 30.35 24.73 20.31
N SER A 503 29.13 24.73 19.80
CA SER A 503 27.96 25.32 20.47
C SER A 503 27.18 24.33 21.34
N CYS A 504 27.30 23.01 21.08
CA CYS A 504 26.60 21.99 21.87
C CYS A 504 27.15 21.87 23.29
N ASN A 505 26.29 21.73 24.29
CA ASN A 505 26.66 21.56 25.70
C ASN A 505 25.98 20.35 26.39
N TRP A 506 25.46 19.41 25.60
CA TRP A 506 24.74 18.23 26.08
C TRP A 506 23.66 18.53 27.14
N CYS A 507 22.55 19.14 26.71
CA CYS A 507 21.39 19.43 27.56
C CYS A 507 20.27 18.35 27.53
N THR A 508 20.55 17.17 26.98
CA THR A 508 19.64 16.01 26.78
C THR A 508 18.36 16.21 25.94
N ALA A 509 17.90 17.44 25.71
CA ALA A 509 16.66 17.71 24.98
C ALA A 509 16.57 16.99 23.61
N CYS A 510 17.68 16.94 22.88
CA CYS A 510 17.75 16.27 21.58
C CYS A 510 17.64 14.74 21.67
N SER A 511 18.25 14.11 22.69
CA SER A 511 18.15 12.66 22.88
C SER A 511 16.74 12.25 23.27
N ASP A 512 16.09 13.04 24.13
CA ASP A 512 14.73 12.77 24.61
C ASP A 512 13.70 12.92 23.48
N ALA A 513 13.93 13.85 22.56
CA ALA A 513 13.09 14.04 21.38
C ALA A 513 13.29 12.98 20.29
N CYS A 514 14.37 12.19 20.33
CA CYS A 514 14.69 11.23 19.27
C CYS A 514 13.92 9.91 19.46
N PRO A 515 12.93 9.57 18.61
CA PRO A 515 12.15 8.33 18.78
C PRO A 515 12.92 7.07 18.36
N PHE A 516 14.17 7.22 17.92
CA PHE A 516 15.02 6.14 17.41
C PHE A 516 16.27 5.92 18.26
N SER A 517 16.45 6.70 19.34
CA SER A 517 17.66 6.64 20.17
C SER A 517 18.95 6.80 19.36
N ALA A 518 18.93 7.66 18.33
CA ALA A 518 20.06 7.90 17.44
C ALA A 518 21.09 8.88 18.01
N ILE A 519 20.83 9.47 19.18
CA ILE A 519 21.66 10.53 19.77
C ILE A 519 22.21 10.06 21.10
N SER A 520 23.53 10.17 21.28
CA SER A 520 24.22 9.79 22.51
C SER A 520 25.19 10.88 22.95
N MET A 521 25.54 10.89 24.23
CA MET A 521 26.60 11.74 24.76
C MET A 521 27.97 11.19 24.38
N VAL A 522 28.89 12.07 23.99
CA VAL A 522 30.31 11.78 23.83
C VAL A 522 31.14 12.92 24.42
N ASP A 523 32.35 12.59 24.87
CA ASP A 523 33.34 13.60 25.24
C ASP A 523 34.10 14.07 23.99
N SER A 524 34.09 15.37 23.74
CA SER A 524 34.82 16.01 22.63
C SER A 524 35.50 17.27 23.15
N GLU A 525 36.82 17.37 22.99
CA GLU A 525 37.61 18.54 23.39
C GLU A 525 37.40 18.98 24.86
N GLY A 526 37.17 18.01 25.77
CA GLY A 526 36.94 18.28 27.20
C GLY A 526 35.52 18.74 27.56
N LYS A 527 34.58 18.68 26.61
CA LYS A 527 33.16 19.00 26.82
C LYS A 527 32.29 17.80 26.44
N GLN A 528 31.20 17.62 27.18
CA GLN A 528 30.15 16.68 26.81
C GLN A 528 29.29 17.27 25.69
N VAL A 529 29.17 16.54 24.59
CA VAL A 529 28.41 16.97 23.41
C VAL A 529 27.54 15.83 22.89
N ALA A 530 26.53 16.18 22.09
CA ALA A 530 25.71 15.19 21.40
C ALA A 530 26.47 14.63 20.19
N SER A 531 26.32 13.32 19.96
CA SER A 531 26.79 12.63 18.76
C SER A 531 25.63 11.89 18.10
N ILE A 532 25.58 11.93 16.77
CA ILE A 532 24.54 11.30 15.97
C ILE A 532 25.06 9.98 15.41
N ASN A 533 24.40 8.89 15.77
CA ASN A 533 24.59 7.63 15.07
C ASN A 533 23.88 7.68 13.70
N LYS A 534 24.69 7.76 12.63
CA LYS A 534 24.20 7.91 11.26
C LYS A 534 23.36 6.71 10.78
N SER A 535 23.65 5.48 11.24
CA SER A 535 22.86 4.31 10.81
C SER A 535 21.47 4.26 11.45
N THR A 536 21.32 4.86 12.63
CA THR A 536 20.05 4.90 13.36
C THR A 536 19.23 6.16 13.04
N CYS A 537 19.90 7.28 12.72
CA CYS A 537 19.23 8.55 12.43
C CYS A 537 18.37 8.45 11.15
N LYS A 538 17.10 8.84 11.25
CA LYS A 538 16.14 8.85 10.14
C LYS A 538 15.98 10.20 9.45
N GLY A 539 16.77 11.20 9.82
CA GLY A 539 16.65 12.53 9.24
C GLY A 539 15.30 13.20 9.47
N CYS A 540 14.56 12.82 10.53
CA CYS A 540 13.20 13.32 10.77
C CYS A 540 13.13 14.79 11.22
N GLY A 541 14.26 15.37 11.62
CA GLY A 541 14.33 16.77 12.06
C GLY A 541 13.80 17.05 13.47
N MET A 542 13.28 16.07 14.22
CA MET A 542 12.63 16.29 15.52
C MET A 542 13.54 16.88 16.61
N CYS A 543 14.85 16.61 16.53
CA CYS A 543 15.83 17.12 17.50
C CYS A 543 16.23 18.58 17.27
N LEU A 544 15.98 19.14 16.08
CA LEU A 544 16.35 20.52 15.73
C LEU A 544 15.59 21.55 16.57
N PRO A 545 14.23 21.59 16.57
CA PRO A 545 13.48 22.66 17.24
C PRO A 545 13.58 22.62 18.78
N VAL A 546 14.04 21.51 19.36
CA VAL A 546 14.23 21.38 20.81
C VAL A 546 15.64 21.72 21.25
N CYS A 547 16.57 22.00 20.33
CA CYS A 547 17.95 22.35 20.67
C CYS A 547 18.03 23.83 21.08
N PRO A 548 18.22 24.16 22.37
CA PRO A 548 18.19 25.55 22.83
C PRO A 548 19.39 26.36 22.33
N SER A 549 20.49 25.69 21.99
CA SER A 549 21.72 26.30 21.49
C SER A 549 21.83 26.27 19.96
N ASP A 550 20.74 25.92 19.26
CA ASP A 550 20.67 25.78 17.79
C ASP A 550 21.88 25.05 17.19
N SER A 551 22.33 24.01 17.89
CA SER A 551 23.58 23.30 17.59
C SER A 551 23.37 22.08 16.71
N ILE A 552 22.14 21.82 16.27
CA ILE A 552 21.80 20.66 15.46
C ILE A 552 21.20 21.15 14.15
N GLU A 553 21.75 20.66 13.05
CA GLU A 553 21.20 20.88 11.72
C GLU A 553 20.82 19.55 11.07
N LEU A 554 19.97 19.60 10.05
CA LEU A 554 19.63 18.46 9.21
C LEU A 554 20.30 18.64 7.86
N ILE A 555 21.14 17.69 7.46
CA ILE A 555 21.83 17.75 6.16
C ILE A 555 20.78 17.84 5.03
N SER A 556 20.98 18.75 4.06
CA SER A 556 20.03 19.09 2.98
C SER A 556 18.75 19.82 3.41
N TYR A 557 18.62 20.14 4.71
CA TYR A 557 17.53 20.94 5.27
C TYR A 557 18.08 21.80 6.42
N SER A 558 19.26 22.40 6.23
CA SER A 558 19.86 23.34 7.17
C SER A 558 18.94 24.54 7.41
N ASN A 559 19.12 25.23 8.55
CA ASN A 559 18.36 26.46 8.84
C ASN A 559 18.53 27.46 7.68
N LYS A 560 19.77 27.63 7.19
CA LYS A 560 20.07 28.50 6.06
C LYS A 560 19.33 28.12 4.77
N GLU A 561 19.28 26.82 4.42
CA GLU A 561 18.50 26.35 3.27
C GLU A 561 17.01 26.63 3.44
N MET A 562 16.45 26.32 4.61
CA MET A 562 15.02 26.48 4.89
C MET A 562 14.59 27.95 4.95
N GLU A 563 15.36 28.80 5.64
CA GLU A 563 15.15 30.25 5.72
C GLU A 563 15.21 30.87 4.33
N SER A 564 16.18 30.49 3.49
CA SER A 564 16.25 31.01 2.12
C SER A 564 15.01 30.71 1.28
N MET A 565 14.35 29.57 1.52
CA MET A 565 13.07 29.25 0.88
C MET A 565 11.95 30.12 1.43
N ILE A 566 11.90 30.30 2.76
CA ILE A 566 10.87 31.08 3.44
C ILE A 566 10.94 32.55 3.02
N ASP A 567 12.14 33.13 2.97
CA ASP A 567 12.35 34.52 2.57
C ASP A 567 11.82 34.81 1.17
N VAL A 568 11.97 33.86 0.25
CA VAL A 568 11.41 33.97 -1.11
C VAL A 568 9.87 33.91 -1.11
N LEU A 569 9.28 33.12 -0.22
CA LEU A 569 7.83 32.98 -0.12
C LEU A 569 7.16 34.12 0.67
N ALA A 570 7.93 34.85 1.48
CA ALA A 570 7.48 35.96 2.30
C ALA A 570 7.57 37.33 1.61
N GLN A 571 8.30 37.42 0.49
CA GLN A 571 8.30 38.56 -0.42
C GLN A 571 7.01 38.62 -1.23
#